data_AF-G2QKP5-F1
#
_entry.id   AF-G2QKP5-F1
#
_cell.length_a   1.000
_cell.length_b   1.000
_cell.length_c   1.000
_cell.angle_alpha   90.00
_cell.angle_beta   90.00
_cell.angle_gamma   90.00
#
_symmetry.space_group_name_H-M   'P 1'
#
loop_
_entity.id
_entity.type
_entity.pdbx_description
1 polymer ?
#
loop_
_entity_poly.entity_id
_entity_poly.type
_entity_poly.pdbx_seq_one_letter_code
_entity_poly.pdbx_strand_id
1 'polypeptide(L)' 'MQLTTIATFVSLAALGVAPSVLSQSIPISATACTPGQYACGYRNGQDAIYICSNGRLEFAASCGTGRCESIAGVPHCV' A
#
# COMPACT_ATOMS: atom_id res chain seq x y z
N MET A 1 -30.30 -47.83 14.46
CA MET A 1 -29.80 -46.94 15.51
C MET A 1 -28.99 -45.85 14.83
N GLN A 2 -29.51 -44.62 14.88
CA GLN A 2 -28.84 -43.39 14.46
C GLN A 2 -27.67 -43.07 15.40
N LEU A 3 -26.57 -42.53 14.86
CA LEU A 3 -25.71 -41.46 15.40
C LEU A 3 -24.65 -41.20 14.30
N THR A 4 -24.78 -40.24 13.37
CA THR A 4 -24.37 -38.81 13.52
C THR A 4 -23.33 -38.63 14.64
N THR A 5 -22.17 -38.01 14.43
CA THR A 5 -22.01 -36.55 14.35
C THR A 5 -20.51 -36.15 14.10
N ILE A 6 -20.27 -34.97 13.47
CA ILE A 6 -19.10 -34.03 13.48
C ILE A 6 -17.77 -34.53 12.85
N ALA A 7 -17.01 -33.80 12.02
CA ALA A 7 -16.77 -32.36 11.94
C ALA A 7 -16.43 -31.90 10.51
N THR A 8 -17.15 -30.90 10.01
CA THR A 8 -16.73 -30.09 8.87
C THR A 8 -15.56 -29.19 9.29
N PHE A 9 -14.36 -29.50 8.82
CA PHE A 9 -13.23 -28.59 8.89
C PHE A 9 -13.46 -27.44 7.90
N VAL A 10 -14.00 -26.33 8.39
CA VAL A 10 -14.00 -25.06 7.66
C VAL A 10 -12.59 -24.51 7.75
N SER A 11 -11.75 -24.82 6.76
CA SER A 11 -10.48 -24.13 6.57
C SER A 11 -10.79 -22.70 6.12
N LEU A 12 -10.64 -21.74 7.04
CA LEU A 12 -10.48 -20.34 6.68
C LEU A 12 -9.19 -20.24 5.87
N ALA A 13 -9.29 -20.23 4.55
CA ALA A 13 -8.25 -19.70 3.71
C ALA A 13 -8.17 -18.20 4.01
N ALA A 14 -7.27 -17.84 4.93
CA ALA A 14 -6.86 -16.48 5.15
C ALA A 14 -6.43 -15.92 3.79
N LEU A 15 -7.22 -14.98 3.27
CA LEU A 15 -6.80 -14.10 2.20
C LEU A 15 -5.62 -13.29 2.74
N GLY A 16 -4.43 -13.86 2.57
CA GLY A 16 -3.18 -13.12 2.66
C GLY A 16 -3.23 -12.06 1.57
N VAL A 17 -3.71 -10.88 1.93
CA VAL A 17 -3.46 -9.65 1.19
C VAL A 17 -1.97 -9.37 1.30
N ALA A 18 -1.20 -10.02 0.44
CA ALA A 18 0.15 -9.58 0.17
C ALA A 18 0.04 -8.11 -0.28
N PRO A 19 0.66 -7.14 0.42
CA PRO A 19 0.75 -5.80 -0.13
C PRO A 19 1.60 -5.93 -1.38
N SER A 20 0.94 -5.92 -2.53
CA SER A 20 1.58 -5.81 -3.83
C SER A 20 2.35 -4.49 -3.84
N VAL A 21 3.63 -4.54 -3.47
CA VAL A 21 4.60 -3.47 -3.68
C VAL A 21 4.80 -3.37 -5.20
N LEU A 22 3.86 -2.69 -5.85
CA LEU A 22 4.08 -2.15 -7.17
C LEU A 22 5.09 -1.03 -7.02
N SER A 23 6.37 -1.35 -7.23
CA SER A 23 7.39 -0.39 -7.70
C SER A 23 7.07 0.03 -9.13
N GLN A 24 5.86 0.56 -9.32
CA GLN A 24 5.47 1.22 -10.55
C GLN A 24 5.40 2.69 -10.19
N SER A 25 6.19 3.50 -10.89
CA SER A 25 5.97 4.94 -11.01
C SER A 25 4.61 5.15 -11.67
N ILE A 26 3.53 4.96 -10.92
CA ILE A 26 2.17 5.10 -11.42
C ILE A 26 1.93 6.60 -11.54
N PRO A 27 1.62 7.13 -12.73
CA PRO A 27 1.20 8.51 -12.87
C PRO A 27 0.00 8.70 -11.92
N ILE A 28 0.09 9.71 -11.05
CA ILE A 28 -0.82 9.96 -9.90
C ILE A 28 -2.20 10.45 -10.37
N SER A 29 -2.76 9.80 -11.38
CA SER A 29 -4.14 9.95 -11.84
C SER A 29 -4.97 8.92 -11.10
N ALA A 30 -5.48 9.32 -9.93
CA ALA A 30 -6.60 8.69 -9.23
C ALA A 30 -6.46 7.18 -8.93
N THR A 31 -5.29 6.72 -8.47
CA THR A 31 -5.20 5.38 -7.88
C THR A 31 -5.96 5.38 -6.56
N ALA A 32 -7.07 4.64 -6.49
CA ALA A 32 -7.75 4.38 -5.23
C ALA A 32 -6.77 3.71 -4.27
N CYS A 33 -6.48 4.36 -3.15
CA CYS A 33 -5.54 3.89 -2.15
C CYS A 33 -6.25 3.65 -0.81
N THR A 34 -5.65 2.87 0.09
CA THR A 34 -6.20 2.67 1.43
C THR A 34 -5.74 3.78 2.36
N PRO A 35 -6.63 4.44 3.13
CA PRO A 35 -6.23 5.49 4.07
C PRO A 35 -5.07 5.06 4.99
N GLY A 36 -4.06 5.93 5.10
CA GLY A 36 -2.85 5.65 5.87
C GLY A 36 -1.74 4.89 5.12
N GLN A 37 -1.97 4.46 3.86
CA GLN A 37 -0.89 4.00 3.00
C GLN A 37 0.01 5.17 2.58
N TYR A 38 1.30 4.88 2.41
CA TYR A 38 2.26 5.85 1.89
C TYR A 38 2.84 5.34 0.57
N ALA A 39 3.17 6.25 -0.32
CA ALA A 39 3.78 5.95 -1.61
C ALA A 39 4.84 6.98 -1.97
N CYS A 40 5.87 6.51 -2.69
CA CYS A 40 6.77 7.41 -3.39
C CYS A 40 6.09 7.95 -4.65
N GLY A 41 6.37 9.20 -4.97
CA GLY A 41 5.91 9.87 -6.17
C GLY A 41 6.86 10.98 -6.57
N TYR A 42 6.42 11.81 -7.50
CA TYR A 42 7.23 12.87 -8.06
C TYR A 42 6.41 14.15 -8.16
N ARG A 43 6.94 15.26 -7.65
CA ARG A 43 6.27 16.57 -7.62
C ARG A 43 7.25 17.68 -7.95
N ASN A 44 6.89 18.54 -8.90
CA ASN A 44 7.65 19.75 -9.25
C ASN A 44 9.14 19.49 -9.52
N GLY A 45 9.49 18.37 -10.17
CA GLY A 45 10.88 18.05 -10.47
C GLY A 45 11.65 17.37 -9.33
N GLN A 46 10.99 16.99 -8.25
CA GLN A 46 11.60 16.37 -7.08
C GLN A 46 10.85 15.11 -6.65
N ASP A 47 11.59 14.15 -6.12
CA ASP A 47 10.99 12.99 -5.46
C ASP A 47 10.19 13.45 -4.22
N ALA A 48 9.06 12.79 -3.97
CA ALA A 48 8.13 13.17 -2.93
C ALA A 48 7.45 11.94 -2.32
N ILE A 49 6.99 12.09 -1.08
CA ILE A 49 6.17 11.11 -0.37
C ILE A 49 4.73 11.60 -0.40
N TYR A 50 3.83 10.68 -0.72
CA TYR A 50 2.39 10.88 -0.70
C TYR A 50 1.78 9.97 0.37
N ILE A 51 0.74 10.47 1.03
CA ILE A 51 -0.09 9.71 1.96
C ILE A 51 -1.48 9.56 1.37
N CYS A 52 -2.06 8.38 1.53
CA CYS A 52 -3.44 8.18 1.17
C CYS A 52 -4.38 8.78 2.22
N SER A 53 -5.20 9.72 1.79
CA SER A 53 -6.22 10.38 2.58
C SER A 53 -7.52 10.37 1.77
N ASN A 54 -8.60 9.90 2.39
CA ASN A 54 -9.92 9.79 1.75
C ASN A 54 -9.90 9.07 0.38
N GLY A 55 -9.12 7.99 0.28
CA GLY A 55 -9.02 7.18 -0.95
C GLY A 55 -8.19 7.83 -2.06
N ARG A 56 -7.49 8.94 -1.78
CA ARG A 56 -6.65 9.66 -2.73
C ARG A 56 -5.26 9.87 -2.17
N LEU A 57 -4.25 9.76 -3.03
CA LEU A 57 -2.89 10.12 -2.67
C LEU A 57 -2.78 11.65 -2.59
N GLU A 58 -2.54 12.13 -1.39
CA GLU A 58 -2.29 13.52 -1.06
C GLU A 58 -0.80 13.72 -0.78
N PHE A 59 -0.27 14.88 -1.13
CA PHE A 59 1.14 15.18 -0.89
C PHE A 59 1.42 15.24 0.61
N ALA A 60 2.44 14.52 1.05
CA ALA A 60 2.87 14.49 2.45
C ALA A 60 4.22 15.22 2.65
N ALA A 61 5.23 14.91 1.85
CA ALA A 61 6.57 15.48 1.99
C ALA A 61 7.33 15.55 0.65
N SER A 62 8.25 16.50 0.51
CA SER A 62 9.22 16.55 -0.60
C SER A 62 10.58 16.04 -0.11
N CYS A 63 11.27 15.26 -0.93
CA CYS A 63 12.64 14.80 -0.65
C CYS A 63 13.71 15.81 -1.06
N GLY A 64 13.33 16.95 -1.65
CA GLY A 64 14.28 18.01 -2.04
C GLY A 64 15.29 17.52 -3.07
N THR A 65 16.57 17.42 -2.67
CA THR A 65 17.64 16.84 -3.50
C THR A 65 17.84 15.34 -3.29
N GLY A 66 17.20 14.77 -2.27
CA GLY A 66 17.22 13.33 -1.98
C GLY A 66 16.25 12.56 -2.87
N ARG A 67 16.30 11.24 -2.76
CA ARG A 67 15.43 10.32 -3.52
C ARG A 67 14.38 9.68 -2.64
N CYS A 68 13.21 9.39 -3.20
CA CYS A 68 12.21 8.62 -2.48
C CYS A 68 12.46 7.12 -2.71
N GLU A 69 12.74 6.39 -1.64
CA GLU A 69 12.96 4.95 -1.67
C GLU A 69 12.05 4.24 -0.67
N SER A 70 11.55 3.06 -1.03
CA SER A 70 10.75 2.24 -0.15
C SER A 70 11.65 1.26 0.61
N ILE A 71 11.81 1.46 1.91
CA ILE A 71 12.61 0.61 2.80
C ILE A 71 11.64 -0.13 3.72
N ALA A 72 11.67 -1.46 3.68
CA ALA A 72 10.74 -2.30 4.44
C ALA A 72 9.24 -1.96 4.23
N GLY A 73 8.87 -1.44 3.05
CA GLY A 73 7.50 -1.05 2.72
C GLY A 73 7.09 0.33 3.24
N VAL A 74 8.03 1.09 3.80
CA VAL A 74 7.83 2.48 4.23
C VAL A 74 8.64 3.39 3.31
N PRO A 75 8.04 4.44 2.71
CA PRO A 75 8.78 5.38 1.89
C PRO A 75 9.62 6.31 2.78
N HIS A 76 10.88 6.47 2.40
CA HIS A 76 11.86 7.35 3.02
C HIS A 76 12.47 8.27 1.97
N CYS A 77 12.83 9.48 2.40
CA CYS A 77 13.75 10.31 1.63
C CYS A 77 15.17 9.97 2.05
N VAL A 78 16.00 9.56 1.09
CA VAL A 78 17.41 9.18 1.27
C VAL A 78 18.36 10.11 0.53
#